data_AF-A0AAD8QE35-F1
#
_entry.id   AF-A0AAD8QE35-F1
#
_cell.length_a   1.000
_cell.length_b   1.000
_cell.length_c   1.000
_cell.angle_alpha   90.00
_cell.angle_beta   90.00
_cell.angle_gamma   90.00
#
_symmetry.space_group_name_H-M   'P 1'
#
loop_
_entity.id
_entity.type
_entity.pdbx_description
1 polymer ?
#
loop_
_entity_poly.entity_id
_entity_poly.type
_entity_poly.pdbx_seq_one_letter_code
_entity_poly.pdbx_strand_id
1 'polypeptide(L)'
;MKKFKFGELFKKGTTSTGRPSRASTQIRRSYNEDIIAPSFAPEEDNGAPNASSFPCYDFLTNAGILDDFFTLVNRAGLATYVGDEREQYHMLTKIFVESFKFHNTQYEPTVAFKIYGNPVTMELEEFCRALDIAPVGTARRIDDNLLELYRGITEDDCRTIQRGKIRNIQLPAIKYFAYYIATSILGRENTSNISSYHLAFLNAALTGQTPYHLGSLIARRLSSRGPIFGGTIALRILTHLRLPLDSNDVPLTPRRLDIAAMKSHHFVTTDSTIDNMVYRMLFADGNEKEIPLP
;
A
#
# COMPACT_ATOMS: atom_id res chain seq x y z
N MET A 1 -10.93 37.00 9.67
CA MET A 1 -10.42 35.70 9.20
C MET A 1 -11.59 34.88 8.67
N LYS A 2 -11.65 34.62 7.35
CA LYS A 2 -12.69 33.76 6.77
C LYS A 2 -12.22 32.31 6.82
N LYS A 3 -13.01 31.44 7.46
CA LYS A 3 -12.82 29.98 7.46
C LYS A 3 -13.37 29.44 6.13
N PHE A 4 -12.53 28.77 5.35
CA PHE A 4 -12.98 28.01 4.19
C PHE A 4 -13.29 26.58 4.59
N LYS A 5 -14.42 26.04 4.12
CA LYS A 5 -14.78 24.62 4.23
C LYS A 5 -14.38 23.89 2.94
N PHE A 6 -14.11 22.60 3.08
CA PHE A 6 -13.68 21.68 2.03
C PHE A 6 -14.63 21.70 0.82
N GLY A 7 -14.11 21.98 -0.39
CA GLY A 7 -14.83 21.84 -1.67
C GLY A 7 -14.96 23.08 -2.58
N GLU A 8 -14.55 24.28 -2.17
CA GLU A 8 -14.90 25.51 -2.92
C GLU A 8 -13.85 26.09 -3.89
N LEU A 9 -12.69 25.44 -4.10
CA LEU A 9 -11.57 26.08 -4.83
C LEU A 9 -11.33 25.65 -6.29
N PHE A 10 -12.14 24.78 -6.89
CA PHE A 10 -11.86 24.29 -8.25
C PHE A 10 -12.96 24.69 -9.23
N LYS A 11 -12.79 25.87 -9.85
CA LYS A 11 -13.53 26.21 -11.07
C LYS A 11 -12.89 25.51 -12.27
N LYS A 12 -13.69 24.63 -12.88
CA LYS A 12 -13.40 23.82 -14.08
C LYS A 12 -13.01 24.72 -15.27
N GLY A 13 -11.76 24.61 -15.74
CA GLY A 13 -11.32 25.17 -17.01
C GLY A 13 -11.57 24.18 -18.16
N THR A 14 -12.05 24.69 -19.29
CA THR A 14 -12.37 23.89 -20.48
C THR A 14 -11.14 23.41 -21.27
N THR A 15 -11.30 22.20 -21.81
CA THR A 15 -10.50 21.42 -22.79
C THR A 15 -9.63 22.18 -23.80
N SER A 16 -8.42 21.67 -24.07
CA SER A 16 -7.88 21.62 -25.46
C SER A 16 -6.68 20.66 -25.67
N THR A 17 -6.89 19.76 -26.65
CA THR A 17 -5.98 19.23 -27.71
C THR A 17 -4.60 18.65 -27.37
N GLY A 18 -4.47 17.34 -27.63
CA GLY A 18 -3.26 16.54 -27.44
C GLY A 18 -2.15 16.70 -28.49
N ARG A 19 -0.99 16.14 -28.14
CA ARG A 19 0.16 15.93 -29.04
C ARG A 19 0.76 14.53 -28.84
N PRO A 20 1.45 13.98 -29.86
CA PRO A 20 1.62 12.54 -30.06
C PRO A 20 2.76 11.94 -29.24
N SER A 21 2.54 10.68 -28.85
CA SER A 21 3.46 9.81 -28.12
C SER A 21 4.65 9.38 -28.99
N ARG A 22 5.87 9.73 -28.59
CA ARG A 22 7.09 9.06 -29.06
C ARG A 22 7.25 7.72 -28.34
N ALA A 23 6.93 6.65 -29.04
CA ALA A 23 7.26 5.29 -28.63
C ALA A 23 8.76 5.06 -28.82
N SER A 24 9.48 4.75 -27.73
CA SER A 24 10.77 4.07 -27.80
C SER A 24 10.65 2.72 -27.12
N THR A 25 11.06 1.72 -27.88
CA THR A 25 11.16 0.29 -27.64
C THR A 25 11.83 -0.04 -26.30
N GLN A 26 11.01 -0.37 -25.31
CA GLN A 26 11.35 -1.32 -24.26
C GLN A 26 10.18 -2.30 -24.19
N ILE A 27 10.48 -3.60 -24.09
CA ILE A 27 9.48 -4.65 -23.89
C ILE A 27 8.67 -4.27 -22.65
N ARG A 28 7.49 -3.67 -22.87
CA ARG A 28 6.56 -3.31 -21.80
C ARG A 28 5.94 -4.60 -21.29
N ARG A 29 6.42 -5.09 -20.16
CA ARG A 29 5.67 -6.06 -19.36
C ARG A 29 4.33 -5.40 -18.99
N SER A 30 3.24 -5.97 -19.50
CA SER A 30 1.88 -5.58 -19.11
C SER A 30 1.69 -5.99 -17.65
N TYR A 31 1.67 -5.03 -16.73
CA TYR A 31 1.40 -5.29 -15.30
C TYR A 31 -0.11 -5.44 -15.10
N ASN A 32 -0.63 -6.55 -15.62
CA ASN A 32 -1.98 -6.97 -15.33
C ASN A 32 -1.88 -7.98 -14.17
N GLU A 33 -2.11 -7.50 -12.95
CA GLU A 33 -1.90 -8.26 -11.70
C GLU A 33 -2.83 -9.46 -11.57
N ASP A 34 -3.91 -9.51 -12.36
CA ASP A 34 -4.81 -10.65 -12.44
C ASP A 34 -4.49 -11.61 -13.60
N ILE A 35 -3.54 -11.29 -14.48
CA ILE A 35 -3.21 -12.11 -15.68
C ILE A 35 -1.76 -12.61 -15.69
N ILE A 36 -0.85 -11.95 -14.98
CA ILE A 36 0.55 -12.40 -14.92
C ILE A 36 0.96 -12.54 -13.47
N ALA A 37 0.65 -13.70 -12.87
CA ALA A 37 1.54 -14.24 -11.86
C ALA A 37 2.90 -14.43 -12.54
N PRO A 38 3.99 -13.81 -12.04
CA PRO A 38 5.29 -14.14 -12.59
C PRO A 38 5.55 -15.62 -12.32
N SER A 39 5.67 -16.38 -13.40
CA SER A 39 6.05 -17.80 -13.38
C SER A 39 7.52 -17.86 -13.00
N PHE A 40 7.78 -17.94 -11.70
CA PHE A 40 9.07 -18.37 -11.18
C PHE A 40 8.98 -19.86 -10.89
N ALA A 41 10.03 -20.60 -11.25
CA ALA A 41 10.08 -22.03 -10.98
C ALA A 41 9.95 -22.29 -9.46
N PRO A 42 9.45 -23.46 -9.01
CA PRO A 42 9.24 -23.76 -7.59
C PRO A 42 10.48 -23.60 -6.69
N GLU A 43 11.67 -23.52 -7.28
CA GLU A 43 12.98 -23.47 -6.63
C GLU A 43 13.69 -22.11 -6.77
N GLU A 44 13.08 -21.10 -7.40
CA GLU A 44 13.70 -19.78 -7.47
C GLU A 44 13.54 -19.04 -6.12
N ASP A 45 14.68 -18.83 -5.47
CA ASP A 45 14.83 -17.93 -4.31
C ASP A 45 14.23 -16.56 -4.66
N ASN A 46 13.19 -16.12 -3.94
CA ASN A 46 12.54 -14.82 -4.20
C ASN A 46 13.38 -13.64 -3.69
N GLY A 47 14.61 -13.91 -3.23
CA GLY A 47 15.61 -12.95 -2.83
C GLY A 47 15.67 -12.77 -1.31
N ALA A 48 16.19 -11.61 -0.90
CA ALA A 48 16.24 -11.23 0.50
C ALA A 48 14.91 -10.58 0.94
N PRO A 49 14.44 -10.84 2.18
CA PRO A 49 13.33 -10.12 2.78
C PRO A 49 13.65 -8.64 2.94
N ASN A 50 12.63 -7.80 2.72
CA ASN A 50 12.66 -6.37 2.88
C ASN A 50 11.78 -5.96 4.07
N ALA A 51 12.25 -4.97 4.84
CA ALA A 51 11.45 -4.40 5.91
C ALA A 51 10.26 -3.60 5.35
N SER A 52 9.08 -3.78 5.95
CA SER A 52 7.94 -2.88 5.83
C SER A 52 8.31 -1.46 6.28
N SER A 53 7.72 -0.43 5.67
CA SER A 53 8.00 0.97 6.00
C SER A 53 7.02 1.51 7.04
N PHE A 54 7.51 2.03 8.14
CA PHE A 54 6.68 2.69 9.14
C PHE A 54 6.42 4.15 8.78
N PRO A 55 5.30 4.75 9.21
CA PRO A 55 5.11 6.18 9.12
C PRO A 55 6.20 6.94 9.89
N CYS A 56 6.55 8.14 9.42
CA CYS A 56 7.41 9.06 10.13
C CYS A 56 6.54 10.18 10.74
N TYR A 57 6.42 10.21 12.07
CA TYR A 57 5.63 11.22 12.78
C TYR A 57 6.16 12.64 12.56
N ASP A 58 7.48 12.81 12.57
CA ASP A 58 8.10 14.12 12.31
C ASP A 58 7.76 14.60 10.90
N PHE A 59 7.87 13.73 9.89
CA PHE A 59 7.47 14.10 8.53
C PHE A 59 5.99 14.46 8.46
N LEU A 60 5.10 13.61 8.99
CA LEU A 60 3.65 13.84 8.96
C LEU A 60 3.23 15.14 9.66
N THR A 61 3.87 15.46 10.78
CA THR A 61 3.60 16.67 11.57
C THR A 61 4.05 17.91 10.81
N ASN A 62 5.31 17.94 10.36
CA ASN A 62 5.86 19.08 9.63
C ASN A 62 5.24 19.25 8.23
N ALA A 63 4.77 18.18 7.60
CA ALA A 63 4.00 18.26 6.37
C ALA A 63 2.55 18.74 6.57
N GLY A 64 2.09 18.87 7.82
CA GLY A 64 0.72 19.28 8.14
C GLY A 64 -0.35 18.25 7.77
N ILE A 65 -0.01 16.96 7.71
CA ILE A 65 -0.90 15.87 7.25
C ILE A 65 -1.15 14.78 8.30
N LEU A 66 -0.66 14.96 9.54
CA LEU A 66 -0.75 13.98 10.62
C LEU A 66 -2.20 13.55 10.90
N ASP A 67 -3.09 14.50 11.18
CA ASP A 67 -4.47 14.22 11.55
C ASP A 67 -5.27 13.58 10.40
N ASP A 68 -5.05 14.06 9.18
CA ASP A 68 -5.67 13.51 7.98
C ASP A 68 -5.21 12.06 7.73
N PHE A 69 -3.90 11.80 7.89
CA PHE A 69 -3.34 10.46 7.76
C PHE A 69 -3.96 9.50 8.79
N PHE A 70 -3.99 9.88 10.07
CA PHE A 70 -4.58 9.03 11.11
C PHE A 70 -6.09 8.86 10.97
N THR A 71 -6.79 9.85 10.41
CA THR A 71 -8.20 9.70 10.03
C THR A 71 -8.40 8.60 8.98
N LEU A 72 -7.55 8.58 7.94
CA LEU A 72 -7.58 7.52 6.91
C LEU A 72 -7.25 6.15 7.50
N VAL A 73 -6.22 6.07 8.35
CA VAL A 73 -5.80 4.84 9.04
C VAL A 73 -6.94 4.27 9.90
N ASN A 74 -7.59 5.11 10.70
CA ASN A 74 -8.68 4.70 11.57
C ASN A 74 -9.88 4.18 10.77
N ARG A 75 -10.26 4.89 9.70
CA ARG A 75 -11.38 4.48 8.82
C ARG A 75 -11.09 3.19 8.05
N ALA A 76 -9.83 2.94 7.70
CA ALA A 76 -9.42 1.69 7.09
C ALA A 76 -9.29 0.52 8.07
N GLY A 77 -9.48 0.74 9.38
CA GLY A 77 -9.29 -0.28 10.41
C GLY A 77 -7.83 -0.71 10.57
N LEU A 78 -6.88 0.20 10.36
CA LEU A 78 -5.43 -0.09 10.40
C LEU A 78 -4.72 0.54 11.60
N ALA A 79 -5.47 1.07 12.58
CA ALA A 79 -4.92 1.83 13.71
C ALA A 79 -3.88 1.04 14.51
N THR A 80 -4.22 -0.19 14.92
CA THR A 80 -3.29 -1.03 15.67
C THR A 80 -2.13 -1.49 14.81
N TYR A 81 -2.34 -1.68 13.51
CA TYR A 81 -1.28 -2.06 12.57
C TYR A 81 -0.25 -0.94 12.40
N VAL A 82 -0.70 0.32 12.27
CA VAL A 82 0.18 1.49 12.16
C VAL A 82 0.98 1.72 13.45
N GLY A 83 0.35 1.54 14.61
CA GLY A 83 1.02 1.72 15.91
C GLY A 83 2.03 0.61 16.26
N ASP A 84 2.13 -0.43 15.44
CA ASP A 84 2.98 -1.58 15.69
C ASP A 84 4.31 -1.48 14.95
N GLU A 85 5.18 -0.65 15.49
CA GLU A 85 6.56 -0.44 15.00
C GLU A 85 7.55 -1.50 15.51
N ARG A 86 7.11 -2.75 15.68
CA ARG A 86 7.99 -3.83 16.15
C ARG A 86 9.07 -4.18 15.13
N GLU A 87 10.18 -4.70 15.64
CA GLU A 87 11.26 -5.26 14.83
C GLU A 87 10.73 -6.34 13.90
N GLN A 88 11.24 -6.38 12.67
CA GLN A 88 10.92 -7.43 11.70
C GLN A 88 12.12 -8.35 11.58
N TYR A 89 11.93 -9.64 11.32
CA TYR A 89 13.03 -10.62 11.34
C TYR A 89 13.21 -11.30 9.99
N HIS A 90 14.45 -11.58 9.63
CA HIS A 90 14.83 -12.03 8.29
C HIS A 90 14.24 -13.40 7.95
N MET A 91 14.59 -14.45 8.71
CA MET A 91 14.14 -15.82 8.43
C MET A 91 12.63 -15.97 8.58
N LEU A 92 12.04 -15.37 9.61
CA LEU A 92 10.60 -15.35 9.84
C LEU A 92 9.88 -14.80 8.61
N THR A 93 10.28 -13.62 8.14
CA THR A 93 9.64 -12.96 7.00
C THR A 93 9.81 -13.80 5.74
N LYS A 94 11.03 -14.28 5.46
CA LYS A 94 11.32 -15.07 4.27
C LYS A 94 10.50 -16.36 4.23
N ILE A 95 10.59 -17.18 5.27
CA ILE A 95 9.88 -18.46 5.35
C ILE A 95 8.37 -18.25 5.28
N PHE A 96 7.84 -17.28 6.03
CA PHE A 96 6.41 -16.98 6.06
C PHE A 96 5.87 -16.62 4.68
N VAL A 97 6.49 -15.64 4.00
CA VAL A 97 6.01 -15.14 2.71
C VAL A 97 6.17 -16.18 1.60
N GLU A 98 7.32 -16.85 1.51
CA GLU A 98 7.58 -17.81 0.43
C GLU A 98 6.72 -19.07 0.52
N SER A 99 6.28 -19.42 1.73
CA SER A 99 5.39 -20.57 1.96
C SER A 99 3.90 -20.20 1.94
N PHE A 100 3.56 -18.92 1.84
CA PHE A 100 2.18 -18.45 1.99
C PHE A 100 1.29 -18.89 0.82
N LYS A 101 0.13 -19.45 1.17
CA LYS A 101 -0.92 -19.89 0.26
C LYS A 101 -2.25 -19.39 0.75
N PHE A 102 -3.08 -18.93 -0.18
CA PHE A 102 -4.44 -18.53 0.10
C PHE A 102 -5.42 -19.40 -0.69
N HIS A 103 -6.28 -20.13 0.03
CA HIS A 103 -7.31 -20.99 -0.54
C HIS A 103 -8.66 -20.28 -0.41
N ASN A 104 -9.05 -19.53 -1.43
CA ASN A 104 -10.28 -18.75 -1.43
C ASN A 104 -11.49 -19.61 -1.81
N THR A 105 -11.95 -20.47 -0.91
CA THR A 105 -13.21 -21.20 -1.08
C THR A 105 -14.41 -20.31 -0.73
N GLN A 106 -15.61 -20.66 -1.19
CA GLN A 106 -16.80 -19.84 -1.00
C GLN A 106 -17.25 -19.75 0.48
N TYR A 107 -16.98 -20.78 1.27
CA TYR A 107 -17.55 -20.93 2.63
C TYR A 107 -16.49 -20.98 3.72
N GLU A 108 -15.30 -21.55 3.44
CA GLU A 108 -14.22 -21.74 4.42
C GLU A 108 -12.89 -21.32 3.78
N PRO A 109 -12.69 -20.02 3.53
CA PRO A 109 -11.44 -19.54 2.99
C PRO A 109 -10.33 -19.68 4.04
N THR A 110 -9.21 -20.28 3.65
CA THR A 110 -8.09 -20.56 4.57
C THR A 110 -6.79 -19.98 4.04
N VAL A 111 -5.85 -19.74 4.96
CA VAL A 111 -4.45 -19.43 4.65
C VAL A 111 -3.56 -20.54 5.19
N ALA A 112 -2.51 -20.87 4.45
CA ALA A 112 -1.50 -21.83 4.88
C ALA A 112 -0.11 -21.24 4.66
N PHE A 113 0.78 -21.40 5.63
CA PHE A 113 2.14 -20.85 5.62
C PHE A 113 3.02 -21.64 6.57
N LYS A 114 4.30 -21.26 6.68
CA LYS A 114 5.25 -21.83 7.64
C LYS A 114 5.76 -20.76 8.59
N ILE A 115 5.96 -21.14 9.85
CA ILE A 115 6.67 -20.35 10.86
C ILE A 115 7.92 -21.14 11.24
N TYR A 116 9.10 -20.62 10.89
CA TYR A 116 10.39 -21.30 11.10
C TYR A 116 10.40 -22.78 10.64
N GLY A 117 9.72 -23.08 9.54
CA GLY A 117 9.63 -24.43 8.97
C GLY A 117 8.40 -25.23 9.39
N ASN A 118 7.73 -24.86 10.48
CA ASN A 118 6.52 -25.54 10.95
C ASN A 118 5.31 -25.10 10.12
N PRO A 119 4.59 -26.02 9.44
CA PRO A 119 3.40 -25.68 8.68
C PRO A 119 2.26 -25.28 9.62
N VAL A 120 1.55 -24.21 9.24
CA VAL A 120 0.37 -23.68 9.93
C VAL A 120 -0.71 -23.45 8.89
N THR A 121 -1.94 -23.86 9.23
CA THR A 121 -3.15 -23.54 8.46
C THR A 121 -4.16 -22.93 9.42
N MET A 122 -4.82 -21.85 9.01
CA MET A 122 -5.90 -21.24 9.77
C MET A 122 -6.97 -20.64 8.85
N GLU A 123 -8.18 -20.50 9.39
CA GLU A 123 -9.28 -19.79 8.75
C GLU A 123 -8.90 -18.33 8.45
N LEU A 124 -9.45 -17.79 7.36
CA LEU A 124 -9.24 -16.38 6.99
C LEU A 124 -9.71 -15.44 8.09
N GLU A 125 -10.78 -15.78 8.82
CA GLU A 125 -11.27 -14.99 9.94
C GLU A 125 -10.23 -14.90 11.07
N GLU A 126 -9.60 -16.03 11.39
CA GLU A 126 -8.54 -16.08 12.41
C GLU A 126 -7.28 -15.32 11.96
N PHE A 127 -6.94 -15.43 10.67
CA PHE A 127 -5.89 -14.60 10.07
C PHE A 127 -6.21 -13.11 10.19
N CYS A 128 -7.45 -12.69 9.92
CA CYS A 128 -7.86 -11.30 10.08
C CYS A 128 -7.79 -10.84 11.53
N ARG A 129 -8.19 -11.69 12.48
CA ARG A 129 -8.08 -11.44 13.91
C ARG A 129 -6.63 -11.26 14.36
N ALA A 130 -5.71 -12.10 13.85
CA ALA A 130 -4.28 -11.96 14.13
C ALA A 130 -3.70 -10.63 13.62
N LEU A 131 -4.26 -10.08 12.53
CA LEU A 131 -3.87 -8.79 11.99
C LEU A 131 -4.64 -7.61 12.60
N ASP A 132 -5.66 -7.87 13.40
CA ASP A 132 -6.63 -6.91 13.91
C ASP A 132 -7.34 -6.13 12.79
N ILE A 133 -7.78 -6.87 11.77
CA ILE A 133 -8.55 -6.35 10.63
C ILE A 133 -9.95 -6.97 10.69
N ALA A 134 -10.98 -6.16 10.51
CA ALA A 134 -12.36 -6.65 10.52
C ALA A 134 -12.60 -7.65 9.37
N PRO A 135 -13.12 -8.87 9.64
CA PRO A 135 -13.39 -9.89 8.63
C PRO A 135 -14.75 -9.64 7.94
N VAL A 136 -14.88 -8.48 7.30
CA VAL A 136 -16.14 -8.00 6.70
C VAL A 136 -15.97 -7.65 5.23
N GLY A 137 -17.07 -7.62 4.48
CA GLY A 137 -17.07 -7.31 3.05
C GLY A 137 -16.88 -8.55 2.17
N THR A 138 -16.82 -8.33 0.85
CA THR A 138 -16.73 -9.43 -0.12
C THR A 138 -15.29 -9.89 -0.33
N ALA A 139 -15.04 -11.19 -0.18
CA ALA A 139 -13.79 -11.84 -0.57
C ALA A 139 -13.74 -12.20 -2.06
N ARG A 140 -14.74 -11.77 -2.85
CA ARG A 140 -14.73 -11.90 -4.31
C ARG A 140 -13.68 -10.96 -4.92
N ARG A 141 -13.39 -11.18 -6.20
CA ARG A 141 -12.49 -10.30 -6.95
C ARG A 141 -13.08 -8.88 -7.00
N ILE A 142 -12.19 -7.89 -6.94
CA ILE A 142 -12.54 -6.48 -7.05
C ILE A 142 -13.12 -6.22 -8.44
N ASP A 143 -14.23 -5.51 -8.49
CA ASP A 143 -14.91 -5.02 -9.68
C ASP A 143 -14.32 -3.69 -10.18
N ASP A 144 -14.66 -3.30 -11.42
CA ASP A 144 -14.13 -2.09 -12.06
C ASP A 144 -14.66 -0.76 -11.45
N ASN A 145 -15.49 -0.83 -10.40
CA ASN A 145 -16.12 0.33 -9.76
C ASN A 145 -15.10 1.33 -9.16
N LEU A 146 -13.87 0.87 -8.89
CA LEU A 146 -12.83 1.67 -8.25
C LEU A 146 -12.15 2.67 -9.21
N LEU A 147 -12.47 2.62 -10.51
CA LEU A 147 -11.93 3.58 -11.48
C LEU A 147 -12.43 5.00 -11.22
N GLU A 148 -13.70 5.15 -10.82
CA GLU A 148 -14.27 6.45 -10.48
C GLU A 148 -13.58 7.05 -9.25
N LEU A 149 -13.29 6.22 -8.24
CA LEU A 149 -12.50 6.62 -7.10
C LEU A 149 -11.11 7.12 -7.53
N TYR A 150 -10.41 6.36 -8.38
CA TYR A 150 -9.09 6.76 -8.87
C TYR A 150 -9.14 8.12 -9.59
N ARG A 151 -10.11 8.33 -10.48
CA ARG A 151 -10.31 9.62 -11.17
C ARG A 151 -10.57 10.76 -10.19
N GLY A 152 -11.42 10.52 -9.19
CA GLY A 152 -11.72 11.52 -8.16
C GLY A 152 -10.49 11.98 -7.37
N ILE A 153 -9.58 11.07 -7.01
CA ILE A 153 -8.38 11.41 -6.23
C ILE A 153 -7.20 11.92 -7.07
N THR A 154 -7.29 11.87 -8.42
CA THR A 154 -6.23 12.27 -9.35
C THR A 154 -6.60 13.43 -10.28
N GLU A 155 -7.77 14.04 -10.08
CA GLU A 155 -8.33 15.09 -10.95
C GLU A 155 -8.56 14.60 -12.38
N ASP A 156 -9.40 13.55 -12.51
CA ASP A 156 -9.86 12.97 -13.77
C ASP A 156 -8.74 12.38 -14.65
N ASP A 157 -7.70 11.82 -14.04
CA ASP A 157 -6.73 10.99 -14.75
C ASP A 157 -7.44 9.85 -15.49
N CYS A 158 -7.49 9.95 -16.83
CA CYS A 158 -8.23 9.02 -17.67
C CYS A 158 -7.53 7.68 -17.88
N ARG A 159 -6.32 7.48 -17.32
CA ARG A 159 -5.61 6.21 -17.36
C ARG A 159 -6.42 5.11 -16.69
N THR A 160 -6.31 3.89 -17.24
CA THR A 160 -6.79 2.69 -16.56
C THR A 160 -6.04 2.50 -15.24
N ILE A 161 -6.65 1.84 -14.26
CA ILE A 161 -6.04 1.56 -12.94
C ILE A 161 -4.64 0.94 -13.11
N GLN A 162 -4.49 0.01 -14.06
CA GLN A 162 -3.22 -0.68 -14.38
C GLN A 162 -2.08 0.27 -14.81
N ARG A 163 -2.42 1.47 -15.31
CA ARG A 163 -1.46 2.50 -15.71
C ARG A 163 -1.42 3.67 -14.73
N GLY A 164 -2.26 3.64 -13.69
CA GLY A 164 -2.32 4.66 -12.67
C GLY A 164 -1.08 4.68 -11.80
N LYS A 165 -0.75 5.85 -11.27
CA LYS A 165 0.45 6.06 -10.45
C LYS A 165 0.08 6.70 -9.12
N ILE A 166 0.67 6.22 -8.03
CA ILE A 166 0.45 6.79 -6.69
C ILE A 166 0.85 8.27 -6.67
N ARG A 167 1.93 8.66 -7.37
CA ARG A 167 2.39 10.06 -7.45
C ARG A 167 1.37 11.03 -8.06
N ASN A 168 0.36 10.55 -8.78
CA ASN A 168 -0.68 11.41 -9.39
C ASN A 168 -1.82 11.73 -8.41
N ILE A 169 -1.86 11.10 -7.24
CA ILE A 169 -2.86 11.43 -6.22
C ILE A 169 -2.66 12.88 -5.81
N GLN A 170 -3.73 13.68 -5.83
CA GLN A 170 -3.61 15.12 -5.62
C GLN A 170 -3.39 15.47 -4.15
N LEU A 171 -4.12 14.81 -3.24
CA LEU A 171 -4.08 15.12 -1.82
C LEU A 171 -2.87 14.46 -1.11
N PRO A 172 -2.00 15.23 -0.43
CA PRO A 172 -0.79 14.73 0.21
C PRO A 172 -1.05 13.59 1.21
N ALA A 173 -2.04 13.71 2.09
CA ALA A 173 -2.35 12.68 3.08
C ALA A 173 -2.77 11.34 2.43
N ILE A 174 -3.58 11.41 1.37
CA ILE A 174 -4.02 10.23 0.61
C ILE A 174 -2.83 9.59 -0.12
N LYS A 175 -1.98 10.42 -0.74
CA LYS A 175 -0.76 9.96 -1.43
C LYS A 175 0.19 9.25 -0.44
N TYR A 176 0.42 9.86 0.73
CA TYR A 176 1.26 9.28 1.77
C TYR A 176 0.69 7.96 2.30
N PHE A 177 -0.62 7.91 2.55
CA PHE A 177 -1.31 6.68 2.94
C PHE A 177 -1.17 5.56 1.90
N ALA A 178 -1.27 5.89 0.61
CA ALA A 178 -1.04 4.94 -0.48
C ALA A 178 0.40 4.38 -0.49
N TYR A 179 1.41 5.21 -0.23
CA TYR A 179 2.80 4.75 -0.07
C TYR A 179 2.98 3.85 1.14
N TYR A 180 2.35 4.19 2.27
CA TYR A 180 2.39 3.39 3.49
C TYR A 180 1.84 1.98 3.26
N ILE A 181 0.64 1.85 2.71
CA ILE A 181 0.02 0.53 2.49
C ILE A 181 0.79 -0.30 1.45
N ALA A 182 1.51 0.32 0.51
CA ALA A 182 2.20 -0.38 -0.57
C ALA A 182 3.23 -1.38 -0.04
N THR A 183 4.12 -0.97 0.87
CA THR A 183 5.15 -1.86 1.44
C THR A 183 4.65 -2.59 2.68
N SER A 184 3.89 -1.92 3.54
CA SER A 184 3.63 -2.42 4.90
C SER A 184 2.43 -3.35 5.00
N ILE A 185 1.47 -3.23 4.08
CA ILE A 185 0.25 -4.05 4.05
C ILE A 185 0.23 -4.95 2.82
N LEU A 186 0.51 -4.37 1.65
CA LEU A 186 0.47 -5.05 0.36
C LEU A 186 1.82 -5.64 -0.05
N GLY A 187 2.86 -5.48 0.75
CA GLY A 187 4.15 -6.12 0.53
C GLY A 187 4.72 -5.93 -0.88
N ARG A 188 4.76 -4.69 -1.39
CA ARG A 188 5.23 -4.37 -2.74
C ARG A 188 6.53 -3.58 -2.69
N GLU A 189 7.47 -3.95 -3.55
CA GLU A 189 8.67 -3.14 -3.82
C GLU A 189 8.34 -1.94 -4.73
N ASN A 190 7.55 -2.18 -5.79
CA ASN A 190 7.15 -1.12 -6.71
C ASN A 190 6.01 -0.30 -6.11
N THR A 191 6.37 0.85 -5.55
CA THR A 191 5.46 1.86 -5.00
C THR A 191 5.08 2.94 -6.02
N SER A 192 5.45 2.79 -7.29
CA SER A 192 5.09 3.79 -8.33
C SER A 192 3.67 3.59 -8.86
N ASN A 193 3.26 2.33 -9.05
CA ASN A 193 1.96 1.97 -9.62
C ASN A 193 0.90 1.88 -8.53
N ILE A 194 -0.29 2.40 -8.81
CA ILE A 194 -1.47 2.07 -8.03
C ILE A 194 -2.03 0.72 -8.49
N SER A 195 -2.72 0.01 -7.61
CA SER A 195 -3.44 -1.22 -7.95
C SER A 195 -4.86 -1.21 -7.38
N SER A 196 -5.69 -2.14 -7.84
CA SER A 196 -7.05 -2.30 -7.30
C SER A 196 -7.05 -2.56 -5.79
N TYR A 197 -6.01 -3.21 -5.25
CA TYR A 197 -5.88 -3.42 -3.80
C TYR A 197 -5.64 -2.09 -3.08
N HIS A 198 -4.76 -1.21 -3.60
CA HIS A 198 -4.61 0.13 -3.03
C HIS A 198 -5.94 0.89 -3.03
N LEU A 199 -6.67 0.83 -4.14
CA LEU A 199 -7.95 1.52 -4.26
C LEU A 199 -9.01 0.96 -3.32
N ALA A 200 -9.03 -0.34 -3.03
CA ALA A 200 -9.94 -0.91 -2.05
C ALA A 200 -9.66 -0.40 -0.63
N PHE A 201 -8.38 -0.33 -0.24
CA PHE A 201 -7.97 0.27 1.04
C PHE A 201 -8.28 1.77 1.09
N LEU A 202 -8.05 2.50 -0.01
CA LEU A 202 -8.40 3.91 -0.12
C LEU A 202 -9.91 4.13 -0.04
N ASN A 203 -10.71 3.26 -0.67
CA ASN A 203 -12.16 3.33 -0.59
C ASN A 203 -12.62 3.17 0.87
N ALA A 204 -12.07 2.20 1.58
CA ALA A 204 -12.33 2.02 3.02
C ALA A 204 -11.91 3.24 3.84
N ALA A 205 -10.72 3.76 3.60
CA ALA A 205 -10.19 4.94 4.30
C ALA A 205 -11.05 6.20 4.05
N LEU A 206 -11.53 6.40 2.83
CA LEU A 206 -12.25 7.62 2.45
C LEU A 206 -13.73 7.57 2.83
N THR A 207 -14.38 6.41 2.67
CA THR A 207 -15.82 6.24 2.91
C THR A 207 -16.15 5.73 4.32
N GLY A 208 -15.18 5.12 5.02
CA GLY A 208 -15.42 4.39 6.26
C GLY A 208 -16.19 3.08 6.07
N GLN A 209 -16.44 2.67 4.83
CA GLN A 209 -17.14 1.43 4.49
C GLN A 209 -16.17 0.43 3.89
N THR A 210 -16.33 -0.85 4.23
CA THR A 210 -15.50 -1.95 3.75
C THR A 210 -16.30 -2.88 2.84
N PRO A 211 -16.61 -2.48 1.59
CA PRO A 211 -17.31 -3.36 0.66
C PRO A 211 -16.46 -4.57 0.28
N TYR A 212 -15.12 -4.45 0.33
CA TYR A 212 -14.17 -5.53 0.09
C TYR A 212 -13.57 -6.06 1.39
N HIS A 213 -13.33 -7.37 1.40
CA HIS A 213 -12.70 -8.05 2.51
C HIS A 213 -11.19 -7.80 2.54
N LEU A 214 -10.75 -6.76 3.27
CA LEU A 214 -9.37 -6.28 3.28
C LEU A 214 -8.35 -7.37 3.65
N GLY A 215 -8.67 -8.23 4.63
CA GLY A 215 -7.79 -9.36 4.98
C GLY A 215 -7.64 -10.40 3.86
N SER A 216 -8.66 -10.54 3.00
CA SER A 216 -8.56 -11.43 1.83
C SER A 216 -7.64 -10.83 0.75
N LEU A 217 -7.62 -9.50 0.63
CA LEU A 217 -6.72 -8.80 -0.29
C LEU A 217 -5.27 -8.92 0.16
N ILE A 218 -5.01 -8.82 1.47
CA ILE A 218 -3.70 -9.08 2.05
C ILE A 218 -3.28 -10.53 1.78
N ALA A 219 -4.15 -11.50 2.07
CA ALA A 219 -3.87 -12.91 1.83
C ALA A 219 -3.58 -13.21 0.36
N ARG A 220 -4.38 -12.68 -0.57
CA ARG A 220 -4.13 -12.78 -2.02
C ARG A 220 -2.77 -12.21 -2.39
N ARG A 221 -2.44 -11.05 -1.84
CA ARG A 221 -1.18 -10.39 -2.16
C ARG A 221 0.03 -11.15 -1.61
N LEU A 222 -0.02 -11.66 -0.39
CA LEU A 222 1.02 -12.53 0.17
C LEU A 222 1.17 -13.84 -0.62
N SER A 223 0.07 -14.40 -1.12
CA SER A 223 0.09 -15.61 -1.95
C SER A 223 0.66 -15.37 -3.35
N SER A 224 0.73 -14.12 -3.79
CA SER A 224 1.27 -13.77 -5.11
C SER A 224 2.79 -13.66 -5.05
N ARG A 225 3.46 -14.31 -6.00
CA ARG A 225 4.92 -14.29 -6.10
C ARG A 225 5.44 -12.87 -6.32
N GLY A 226 6.59 -12.55 -5.73
CA GLY A 226 7.25 -11.25 -5.87
C GLY A 226 8.18 -10.94 -4.71
N PRO A 227 8.56 -9.66 -4.57
CA PRO A 227 9.44 -9.20 -3.50
C PRO A 227 8.94 -9.61 -2.12
N ILE A 228 9.86 -10.06 -1.27
CA ILE A 228 9.55 -10.57 0.05
C ILE A 228 9.35 -9.40 1.03
N PHE A 229 8.10 -9.08 1.31
CA PHE A 229 7.66 -8.12 2.33
C PHE A 229 6.55 -8.75 3.16
N GLY A 230 6.39 -8.29 4.41
CA GLY A 230 5.35 -8.80 5.31
C GLY A 230 5.87 -9.19 6.69
N GLY A 231 7.04 -8.68 7.11
CA GLY A 231 7.61 -9.01 8.42
C GLY A 231 6.69 -8.63 9.57
N THR A 232 6.01 -7.49 9.50
CA THR A 232 4.99 -7.08 10.48
C THR A 232 3.82 -8.07 10.54
N ILE A 233 3.35 -8.57 9.40
CA ILE A 233 2.28 -9.58 9.31
C ILE A 233 2.75 -10.89 9.95
N ALA A 234 3.94 -11.36 9.58
CA ALA A 234 4.52 -12.59 10.09
C ALA A 234 4.71 -12.55 11.62
N LEU A 235 5.20 -11.43 12.15
CA LEU A 235 5.37 -11.25 13.59
C LEU A 235 4.05 -11.17 14.34
N ARG A 236 3.04 -10.48 13.78
CA ARG A 236 1.69 -10.46 14.35
C ARG A 236 1.11 -11.85 14.48
N ILE A 237 1.22 -12.66 13.44
CA ILE A 237 0.78 -14.05 13.44
C ILE A 237 1.57 -14.90 14.44
N LEU A 238 2.90 -14.77 14.47
CA LEU A 238 3.75 -15.44 15.47
C LEU A 238 3.28 -15.15 16.90
N THR A 239 3.01 -13.86 17.19
CA THR A 239 2.54 -13.38 18.49
C THR A 239 1.15 -13.92 18.82
N HIS A 240 0.24 -13.86 17.85
CA HIS A 240 -1.14 -14.35 17.99
C HIS A 240 -1.18 -15.84 18.31
N LEU A 241 -0.34 -16.63 17.63
CA LEU A 241 -0.17 -18.06 17.87
C LEU A 241 0.64 -18.39 19.14
N ARG A 242 1.18 -17.38 19.83
CA ARG A 242 2.03 -17.52 21.03
C ARG A 242 3.24 -18.42 20.80
N LEU A 243 3.81 -18.35 19.60
CA LEU A 243 5.01 -19.09 19.23
C LEU A 243 6.27 -18.26 19.55
N PRO A 244 7.38 -18.91 19.97
CA PRO A 244 8.62 -18.19 20.26
C PRO A 244 9.28 -17.70 18.97
N LEU A 245 9.99 -16.58 19.08
CA LEU A 245 10.93 -16.13 18.06
C LEU A 245 12.19 -17.01 18.11
N ASP A 246 12.77 -17.36 16.96
CA ASP A 246 14.08 -18.02 16.91
C ASP A 246 15.16 -17.03 17.37
N SER A 247 15.94 -17.41 18.37
CA SER A 247 17.03 -16.59 18.92
C SER A 247 18.15 -16.31 17.92
N ASN A 248 18.24 -17.08 16.84
CA ASN A 248 19.23 -16.89 15.78
C ASN A 248 18.71 -16.04 14.62
N ASP A 249 17.43 -15.65 14.62
CA ASP A 249 16.90 -14.80 13.56
C ASP A 249 17.37 -13.35 13.74
N VAL A 250 17.79 -12.73 12.64
CA VAL A 250 18.40 -11.41 12.64
C VAL A 250 17.33 -10.35 12.33
N PRO A 251 17.26 -9.26 13.11
CA PRO A 251 16.38 -8.14 12.80
C PRO A 251 16.70 -7.50 11.44
N LEU A 252 15.67 -7.15 10.69
CA LEU A 252 15.73 -6.32 9.50
C LEU A 252 15.85 -4.85 9.92
N THR A 253 16.68 -4.09 9.20
CA THR A 253 16.81 -2.66 9.42
C THR A 253 15.45 -1.96 9.22
N PRO A 254 14.94 -1.22 10.23
CA PRO A 254 13.68 -0.52 10.10
C PRO A 254 13.72 0.51 8.96
N ARG A 255 12.61 0.64 8.23
CA ARG A 255 12.43 1.67 7.20
C ARG A 255 11.33 2.63 7.63
N ARG A 256 11.50 3.90 7.31
CA ARG A 256 10.49 4.93 7.56
C ARG A 256 10.18 5.72 6.29
N LEU A 257 8.94 6.19 6.21
CA LEU A 257 8.48 7.14 5.20
C LEU A 257 8.85 8.57 5.62
N ASP A 258 10.14 8.79 5.84
CA ASP A 258 10.71 10.09 6.24
C ASP A 258 10.92 11.03 5.04
N ILE A 259 11.53 12.20 5.28
CA ILE A 259 11.81 13.18 4.23
C ILE A 259 12.68 12.60 3.09
N ALA A 260 13.63 11.71 3.39
CA ALA A 260 14.50 11.12 2.37
C ALA A 260 13.71 10.12 1.50
N ALA A 261 12.86 9.31 2.12
CA ALA A 261 11.93 8.44 1.40
C ALA A 261 10.95 9.25 0.54
N MET A 262 10.42 10.35 1.08
CA MET A 262 9.47 11.21 0.37
C MET A 262 10.11 11.95 -0.81
N LYS A 263 11.39 12.30 -0.73
CA LYS A 263 12.19 12.77 -1.89
C LYS A 263 12.33 11.68 -2.95
N SER A 264 12.68 10.46 -2.54
CA SER A 264 12.82 9.31 -3.45
C SER A 264 11.52 8.96 -4.17
N HIS A 265 10.38 9.24 -3.56
CA HIS A 265 9.07 9.04 -4.16
C HIS A 265 8.57 10.22 -5.00
N HIS A 266 9.33 11.31 -5.08
CA HIS A 266 8.89 12.58 -5.67
C HIS A 266 7.58 13.09 -5.03
N PHE A 267 7.39 12.80 -3.75
CA PHE A 267 6.30 13.39 -2.97
C PHE A 267 6.62 14.85 -2.68
N VAL A 268 7.86 15.13 -2.27
CA VAL A 268 8.42 16.47 -2.12
C VAL A 268 9.55 16.72 -3.14
N THR A 269 9.94 17.99 -3.29
CA THR A 269 11.11 18.38 -4.09
C THR A 269 12.42 17.90 -3.47
N THR A 270 13.48 17.81 -4.28
CA THR A 270 14.79 17.31 -3.82
C THR A 270 15.49 18.23 -2.83
N ASP A 271 15.20 19.52 -2.87
CA ASP A 271 15.70 20.58 -1.99
C ASP A 271 14.86 20.75 -0.71
N SER A 272 13.70 20.10 -0.60
CA SER A 272 12.87 20.15 0.60
C SER A 272 13.64 19.74 1.86
N THR A 273 13.41 20.44 2.96
CA THR A 273 13.94 20.08 4.29
C THR A 273 12.78 19.80 5.24
N ILE A 274 13.06 19.37 6.47
CA ILE A 274 11.97 19.17 7.44
C ILE A 274 11.25 20.49 7.76
N ASP A 275 11.97 21.62 7.75
CA ASP A 275 11.44 22.94 8.08
C ASP A 275 10.88 23.70 6.86
N ASN A 276 11.08 23.18 5.65
CA ASN A 276 10.60 23.79 4.41
C ASN A 276 10.33 22.69 3.39
N MET A 277 9.13 22.10 3.47
CA MET A 277 8.69 21.06 2.57
C MET A 277 7.89 21.65 1.41
N VAL A 278 8.24 21.24 0.20
CA VAL A 278 7.53 21.62 -1.02
C VAL A 278 6.96 20.37 -1.66
N TYR A 279 5.63 20.24 -1.61
CA TYR A 279 4.89 19.13 -2.18
C TYR A 279 4.81 19.22 -3.71
N ARG A 280 4.97 18.08 -4.38
CA ARG A 280 4.87 17.95 -5.83
C ARG A 280 3.50 17.43 -6.22
N MET A 281 2.70 18.30 -6.82
CA MET A 281 1.38 17.99 -7.37
C MET A 281 1.48 17.78 -8.88
N LEU A 282 1.07 16.61 -9.37
CA LEU A 282 1.17 16.23 -10.78
C LEU A 282 -0.22 16.07 -11.40
N PHE A 283 -0.48 16.80 -12.47
CA PHE A 283 -1.75 16.79 -13.20
C PHE A 283 -1.71 15.77 -14.35
N ALA A 284 -2.90 15.37 -14.82
CA ALA A 284 -3.04 14.36 -15.88
C ALA A 284 -2.41 14.78 -17.22
N ASP A 285 -2.35 16.09 -17.49
CA ASP A 285 -1.69 16.69 -18.66
C ASP A 285 -0.16 16.71 -18.56
N GLY A 286 0.40 16.27 -17.42
CA GLY A 286 1.83 16.25 -17.14
C GLY A 286 2.36 17.55 -16.52
N ASN A 287 1.52 18.56 -16.33
CA ASN A 287 1.91 19.76 -15.61
C ASN A 287 2.16 19.44 -14.15
N GLU A 288 3.13 20.14 -13.57
CA GLU A 288 3.50 20.00 -12.18
C GLU A 288 3.35 21.33 -11.46
N LYS A 289 2.85 21.28 -10.23
CA LYS A 289 2.82 22.43 -9.32
C LYS A 289 3.53 22.08 -8.03
N GLU A 290 4.35 23.02 -7.59
CA GLU A 290 5.01 22.99 -6.30
C GLU A 290 4.16 23.76 -5.29
N ILE A 291 3.84 23.10 -4.18
CA ILE A 291 2.97 23.63 -3.14
C ILE A 291 3.75 23.60 -1.82
N PRO A 292 4.10 24.76 -1.24
CA PRO A 292 4.65 24.80 0.11
C PRO A 292 3.68 24.13 1.09
N LEU A 293 4.19 23.18 1.87
CA LEU A 293 3.48 22.64 3.01
C LEU A 293 3.65 23.58 4.22
N PRO A 294 2.76 23.49 5.23
CA PRO A 294 2.74 24.40 6.38
C PRO A 294 4.05 24.50 7.16
#